data_AF-A0A920LS36-F1
#
_entry.id   AF-A0A920LS36-F1
#
_cell.length_a   1.000
_cell.length_b   1.000
_cell.length_c   1.000
_cell.angle_alpha   90.00
_cell.angle_beta   90.00
_cell.angle_gamma   90.00
#
_symmetry.space_group_name_H-M   'P 1'
#
loop_
_entity.id
_entity.type
_entity.pdbx_description
1 polymer ?
#
loop_
_entity_poly.entity_id
_entity_poly.type
_entity_poly.pdbx_seq_one_letter_code
_entity_poly.pdbx_strand_id
1 'polypeptide(L)'
;MRNHVISVIGDGAMSAGMAYEALNNAGASKSDMIVILNDNDMSIAQPVGALSAYLSELITSRPYHSLRVLVKEVASRFQLKSNKLQRKLRI
;
A
#
# COMPACT_ATOMS: atom_id res chain seq x y z
N MET A 1 -35.20 -20.74 -30.16
CA MET A 1 -33.84 -20.99 -29.63
C MET A 1 -33.85 -20.68 -28.15
N ARG A 2 -33.20 -21.49 -27.31
CA ARG A 2 -32.96 -21.15 -25.90
C ARG A 2 -31.64 -20.40 -25.84
N ASN A 3 -31.66 -19.19 -25.28
CA ASN A 3 -30.46 -18.39 -25.09
C ASN A 3 -29.96 -18.61 -23.67
N HIS A 4 -28.65 -18.79 -23.51
CA HIS A 4 -28.02 -18.85 -22.20
C HIS A 4 -27.50 -17.45 -21.84
N VAL A 5 -27.94 -16.93 -20.69
CA VAL A 5 -27.56 -15.58 -20.23
C VAL A 5 -26.62 -15.71 -19.04
N ILE A 6 -25.46 -15.06 -19.15
CA ILE A 6 -24.46 -14.97 -18.08
C ILE A 6 -24.20 -13.49 -17.83
N SER A 7 -24.42 -13.04 -16.59
CA SER A 7 -24.12 -11.68 -16.15
C SER A 7 -22.93 -11.70 -15.21
N VAL A 8 -21.98 -10.78 -15.41
CA VAL A 8 -20.82 -10.59 -14.53
C VAL A 8 -20.94 -9.20 -13.91
N ILE A 9 -20.94 -9.12 -12.59
CA ILE A 9 -21.10 -7.87 -11.84
C ILE A 9 -20.01 -7.77 -10.76
N GLY A 10 -19.49 -6.57 -10.52
CA GLY A 10 -18.54 -6.31 -9.43
C GLY A 10 -19.26 -5.99 -8.11
N ASP A 11 -18.56 -6.18 -6.99
CA ASP A 11 -18.95 -5.75 -5.64
C ASP A 11 -19.35 -4.27 -5.56
N GLY A 12 -18.56 -3.36 -6.15
CA GLY A 12 -18.86 -1.93 -6.19
C GLY A 12 -20.12 -1.60 -6.99
N ALA A 13 -20.42 -2.36 -8.04
CA ALA A 13 -21.62 -2.16 -8.86
C ALA A 13 -22.90 -2.69 -8.19
N MET A 14 -22.79 -3.67 -7.27
CA MET A 14 -23.91 -4.17 -6.46
C MET A 14 -24.46 -3.12 -5.48
N SER A 15 -23.67 -2.10 -5.14
CA SER A 15 -24.13 -0.99 -4.29
C SER A 15 -25.18 -0.10 -4.99
N ALA A 16 -25.26 -0.15 -6.33
CA ALA A 16 -26.28 0.56 -7.07
C ALA A 16 -27.65 -0.10 -6.85
N GLY A 17 -28.65 0.67 -6.42
CA GLY A 17 -30.00 0.15 -6.17
C GLY A 17 -30.61 -0.61 -7.35
N MET A 18 -30.34 -0.14 -8.58
CA MET A 18 -30.79 -0.80 -9.81
C MET A 18 -30.26 -2.23 -9.97
N ALA A 19 -29.07 -2.54 -9.46
CA ALA A 19 -28.52 -3.89 -9.51
C ALA A 19 -29.35 -4.84 -8.62
N TYR A 20 -29.67 -4.40 -7.41
CA TYR A 20 -30.54 -5.14 -6.49
C TYR A 20 -31.97 -5.28 -7.04
N GLU A 21 -32.53 -4.21 -7.60
CA GLU A 21 -33.87 -4.24 -8.21
C GLU A 21 -33.91 -5.19 -9.41
N ALA A 22 -32.90 -5.18 -10.27
CA ALA A 22 -32.81 -6.08 -11.42
C ALA A 22 -32.72 -7.55 -10.98
N LEU A 23 -31.92 -7.87 -9.95
CA LEU A 23 -31.83 -9.22 -9.40
C LEU A 23 -33.16 -9.67 -8.76
N ASN A 24 -33.82 -8.79 -8.03
CA ASN A 24 -35.14 -9.09 -7.45
C ASN A 24 -36.18 -9.36 -8.54
N ASN A 25 -36.19 -8.54 -9.59
CA ASN A 25 -37.07 -8.74 -10.74
C ASN A 25 -36.75 -10.06 -11.48
N ALA A 26 -35.47 -10.37 -11.67
CA ALA A 26 -35.05 -11.63 -12.29
C ALA A 26 -35.49 -12.87 -11.49
N GLY A 27 -35.46 -12.79 -10.15
CA GLY A 27 -35.99 -13.81 -9.26
C GLY A 27 -37.51 -13.94 -9.36
N ALA A 28 -38.23 -12.82 -9.39
CA ALA A 28 -39.68 -12.81 -9.54
C ALA A 28 -40.14 -13.36 -10.90
N SER A 29 -39.41 -13.08 -11.98
CA SER A 29 -39.70 -13.55 -13.33
C SER A 29 -39.20 -14.98 -13.61
N LYS A 30 -38.50 -15.61 -12.66
CA LYS A 30 -37.85 -16.93 -12.83
C LYS A 30 -36.96 -16.99 -14.08
N SER A 31 -36.16 -15.95 -14.28
CA SER A 31 -35.25 -15.86 -15.43
C SER A 31 -34.15 -16.91 -15.33
N ASP A 32 -34.00 -17.71 -16.38
CA ASP A 32 -32.90 -18.67 -16.50
C ASP A 32 -31.59 -17.93 -16.83
N MET A 33 -30.86 -17.51 -15.79
CA MET A 33 -29.57 -16.84 -15.93
C MET A 33 -28.59 -17.23 -14.83
N ILE A 34 -27.31 -17.09 -15.15
CA ILE A 34 -26.21 -17.24 -14.18
C ILE A 34 -25.65 -15.85 -13.90
N VAL A 35 -25.52 -15.50 -12.61
CA VAL A 35 -24.88 -14.26 -12.16
C VAL A 35 -23.57 -14.62 -11.47
N ILE A 36 -22.49 -14.01 -11.94
CA ILE A 36 -21.16 -14.14 -11.36
C ILE A 36 -20.82 -12.82 -10.67
N LEU A 37 -20.69 -12.87 -9.34
CA LEU A 37 -20.21 -11.75 -8.55
C LEU A 37 -18.68 -11.80 -8.50
N ASN A 38 -18.04 -10.78 -9.06
CA ASN A 38 -16.61 -10.56 -8.97
C ASN A 38 -16.33 -9.66 -7.76
N ASP A 39 -16.20 -10.30 -6.61
CA ASP A 39 -15.89 -9.64 -5.33
C ASP A 39 -14.37 -9.65 -5.13
N ASN A 40 -13.75 -8.47 -5.25
CA ASN A 40 -12.30 -8.31 -5.17
C ASN A 40 -11.88 -7.27 -4.12
N ASP A 41 -12.79 -6.75 -3.29
CA ASP A 41 -12.54 -5.66 -2.33
C ASP A 41 -11.80 -4.46 -2.95
N MET A 42 -11.95 -4.26 -4.27
CA MET A 42 -11.16 -3.32 -5.07
C MET A 42 -12.10 -2.49 -5.93
N SER A 43 -12.37 -1.25 -5.50
CA SER A 43 -13.29 -0.41 -6.27
C SER A 43 -12.69 0.16 -7.56
N ILE A 44 -11.37 0.39 -7.67
CA ILE A 44 -10.66 0.80 -8.94
C ILE A 44 -9.16 0.45 -8.89
N ALA A 45 -8.49 0.58 -7.75
CA ALA A 45 -7.09 0.17 -7.56
C ALA A 45 -6.89 -0.26 -6.10
N GLN A 46 -6.03 -1.26 -5.87
CA GLN A 46 -5.56 -1.60 -4.52
C GLN A 46 -5.03 -0.32 -3.82
N PRO A 47 -5.26 -0.12 -2.52
CA PRO A 47 -4.60 0.93 -1.75
C PRO A 47 -3.11 0.58 -1.53
N VAL A 48 -2.34 0.33 -2.60
CA VAL A 48 -0.90 0.07 -2.54
C VAL A 48 -0.23 0.81 -3.68
N GLY A 49 0.46 1.91 -3.36
CA GLY A 49 1.25 2.60 -4.38
C GLY A 49 1.79 3.93 -3.91
N ALA A 50 0.92 4.92 -3.63
CA ALA A 50 1.40 6.28 -3.39
C ALA A 50 2.27 6.39 -2.13
N LEU A 51 1.83 5.83 -0.99
CA LEU A 51 2.59 5.90 0.26
C LEU A 51 3.81 4.96 0.25
N SER A 52 3.67 3.76 -0.32
CA SER A 52 4.79 2.79 -0.39
C SER A 52 5.88 3.26 -1.36
N ALA A 53 5.51 3.87 -2.50
CA ALA A 53 6.45 4.49 -3.43
C ALA A 53 7.11 5.73 -2.82
N TYR A 54 6.34 6.61 -2.14
CA TYR A 54 6.89 7.80 -1.48
C TYR A 54 7.85 7.44 -0.33
N LEU A 55 7.50 6.45 0.48
CA LEU A 55 8.39 5.93 1.54
C LEU A 55 9.63 5.25 0.94
N SER A 56 9.49 4.49 -0.15
CA SER A 56 10.62 3.88 -0.85
C SER A 56 11.52 4.94 -1.48
N GLU A 57 10.97 6.01 -2.05
CA GLU A 57 11.71 7.12 -2.63
C GLU A 57 12.43 7.96 -1.56
N LEU A 58 11.81 8.20 -0.40
CA LEU A 58 12.45 8.80 0.78
C LEU A 58 13.58 7.93 1.34
N ILE A 59 13.40 6.61 1.38
CA ILE A 59 14.43 5.66 1.85
C ILE A 59 15.58 5.55 0.83
N THR A 60 15.29 5.67 -0.47
CA THR A 60 16.26 5.50 -1.56
C THR A 60 17.02 6.78 -1.89
N SER A 61 16.44 7.96 -1.63
CA SER A 61 17.07 9.27 -1.81
C SER A 61 18.03 9.62 -0.66
N ARG A 62 19.12 8.86 -0.56
CA ARG A 62 20.39 9.22 0.11
C ARG A 62 20.27 9.76 1.57
N PRO A 63 20.64 8.92 2.55
CA PRO A 63 21.58 9.43 3.54
C PRO A 63 22.65 8.44 3.97
N TYR A 64 22.92 7.34 3.25
CA TYR A 64 23.97 6.40 3.69
C TYR A 64 25.36 7.06 3.80
N HIS A 65 25.69 7.99 2.90
CA HIS A 65 26.97 8.70 3.00
C HIS A 65 26.96 9.77 4.10
N SER A 66 25.87 10.50 4.28
CA SER A 66 25.73 11.57 5.28
C SER A 66 25.73 11.01 6.71
N LEU A 67 25.01 9.90 6.95
CA LEU A 67 25.01 9.19 8.23
C LEU A 67 26.40 8.68 8.60
N ARG A 68 27.11 8.06 7.64
CA ARG A 68 28.44 7.50 7.91
C ARG A 68 29.48 8.60 8.22
N VAL A 69 29.37 9.77 7.60
CA VAL A 69 30.22 10.93 7.88
C VAL A 69 29.90 11.52 9.25
N LEU A 70 28.62 11.70 9.58
CA LEU A 70 28.19 12.23 10.88
C LEU A 70 28.62 11.31 12.03
N VAL A 71 28.45 10.00 11.87
CA VAL A 71 28.89 9.00 12.85
C VAL A 71 30.40 9.02 13.02
N LYS A 72 31.18 9.11 11.93
CA LYS A 72 32.64 9.25 12.01
C LYS A 72 33.06 10.53 12.69
N GLU A 73 32.39 11.65 12.42
CA GLU A 73 32.74 12.94 13.01
C GLU A 73 32.44 12.97 14.51
N VAL A 74 31.26 12.49 14.93
CA VAL A 74 30.91 12.36 16.35
C VAL A 74 31.86 11.42 17.08
N ALA A 75 32.16 10.25 16.49
CA ALA A 75 33.11 9.29 17.06
C ALA A 75 34.52 9.89 17.19
N SER A 76 34.98 10.64 16.18
CA SER A 76 36.29 11.30 16.22
C SER A 76 36.36 12.37 17.31
N ARG A 77 35.32 13.18 17.51
CA ARG A 77 35.28 14.19 18.58
C ARG A 77 35.30 13.55 19.97
N PHE A 78 34.59 12.41 20.14
CA PHE A 78 34.62 11.66 21.39
C PHE A 78 36.01 11.06 21.67
N GLN A 79 36.66 10.46 20.67
CA GLN A 79 38.02 9.93 20.81
C GLN A 79 39.05 11.02 21.10
N LEU A 80 38.96 12.18 20.44
CA LEU A 80 39.86 13.31 20.66
C LEU A 80 39.69 13.92 22.05
N LYS A 81 38.45 13.98 22.57
CA LYS A 81 38.17 14.43 23.95
C LYS A 81 38.73 13.44 24.97
N SER A 82 38.58 12.12 24.72
CA SER A 82 39.17 11.06 25.55
C SER A 82 40.70 11.14 25.59
N ASN A 83 41.36 11.26 24.43
CA ASN A 83 42.84 11.34 24.37
C ASN A 83 43.39 12.65 24.96
N LYS A 84 42.72 13.79 24.77
CA LYS A 84 43.14 15.06 25.41
C LYS A 84 42.96 15.01 26.93
N LEU A 85 41.90 14.38 27.43
CA LEU A 85 41.66 14.23 28.87
C LEU A 85 42.69 13.28 29.51
N GLN A 86 42.98 12.16 28.86
CA GLN A 86 44.03 11.23 29.29
C GLN A 86 45.43 11.87 29.29
N ARG A 87 45.74 12.73 28.30
CA ARG A 87 47.03 13.43 28.25
C ARG A 87 47.15 14.57 29.28
N LYS A 88 46.02 15.17 29.71
CA LYS A 88 45.99 16.23 30.73
C LYS A 88 46.02 15.68 32.17
N LEU A 89 45.56 14.44 32.38
CA LEU A 89 45.72 13.69 33.64
C LEU A 89 47.09 13.02 33.79
N ARG A 90 47.89 12.94 32.70
CA ARG A 90 49.24 12.34 32.67
C ARG A 90 50.33 13.40 32.68
N ILE A 91 50.14 14.45 33.47
CA ILE A 91 51.13 15.45 33.90
C ILE A 91 50.92 15.68 35.39
#